data_AF-A0A832R778-F1
#
_entry.id   AF-A0A832R778-F1
#
_cell.length_a   1.000
_cell.length_b   1.000
_cell.length_c   1.000
_cell.angle_alpha   90.00
_cell.angle_beta   90.00
_cell.angle_gamma   90.00
#
_symmetry.space_group_name_H-M   'P 1'
#
loop_
_entity.id
_entity.type
_entity.pdbx_description
1 polymer ?
#
loop_
_entity_poly.entity_id
_entity_poly.type
_entity_poly.pdbx_seq_one_letter_code
_entity_poly.pdbx_strand_id
1 'polypeptide(L)'
;MDEILALLAGLKTQEVLPGFAALVRRCLAWAEQPGQQIVTLVDAGYPALLREIADPPAALFIRSEAPELVDMPQLAIVGSRKPTADGRRLAERF
;
A
#
# COMPACT_ATOMS: atom_id res chain seq x y z
N MET A 1 16.65 10.74 3.39
CA MET A 1 16.85 11.41 2.09
C MET A 1 18.03 10.81 1.34
N ASP A 2 19.18 10.67 1.99
CA ASP A 2 20.38 10.09 1.36
C ASP A 2 20.29 8.58 1.11
N GLU A 3 19.61 7.79 1.94
CA GLU A 3 19.56 6.32 1.77
C GLU A 3 18.74 5.84 0.57
N ILE A 4 17.63 6.52 0.24
CA ILE A 4 16.84 6.21 -0.98
C ILE A 4 17.60 6.65 -2.23
N LEU A 5 18.29 7.80 -2.19
CA LEU A 5 19.17 8.23 -3.27
C LEU A 5 20.40 7.32 -3.41
N ALA A 6 20.94 6.80 -2.31
CA ALA A 6 22.05 5.85 -2.29
C ALA A 6 21.65 4.45 -2.80
N LEU A 7 20.43 4.00 -2.50
CA LEU A 7 19.86 2.76 -3.07
C LEU A 7 19.70 2.88 -4.60
N LEU A 8 19.35 4.08 -5.09
CA LEU A 8 19.30 4.38 -6.52
C LEU A 8 20.68 4.62 -7.16
N ALA A 9 21.70 4.98 -6.37
CA ALA A 9 23.07 5.11 -6.85
C ALA A 9 23.75 3.76 -7.16
N GLY A 10 23.20 2.65 -6.63
CA GLY A 10 23.61 1.29 -6.96
C GLY A 10 23.00 0.72 -8.25
N LEU A 11 21.91 1.32 -8.74
CA LEU A 11 21.37 1.04 -10.07
C LEU A 11 22.23 1.80 -11.10
N LYS A 12 22.62 1.14 -12.19
CA LYS A 12 23.32 1.83 -13.27
C LYS A 12 22.41 2.97 -13.74
N THR A 13 22.92 4.19 -13.82
CA THR A 13 22.18 5.39 -14.23
C THR A 13 21.47 5.24 -15.59
N GLN A 14 21.85 4.23 -16.40
CA GLN A 14 21.19 3.83 -17.64
C GLN A 14 19.83 3.12 -17.47
N GLU A 15 19.44 2.69 -16.27
CA GLU A 15 18.20 1.92 -16.02
C GLU A 15 17.10 2.73 -15.32
N VAL A 16 17.39 3.97 -14.93
CA VAL A 16 16.43 4.83 -14.25
C VAL A 16 15.62 5.62 -15.28
N LEU A 17 14.33 5.28 -15.41
CA LEU A 17 13.41 5.94 -16.34
C LEU A 17 13.46 7.47 -16.18
N PRO A 18 13.43 8.25 -17.28
CA PRO A 18 13.32 9.70 -17.21
C PRO A 18 12.15 10.13 -16.32
N GLY A 19 12.42 11.05 -15.39
CA GLY A 19 11.41 11.55 -14.45
C GLY A 19 11.15 10.66 -13.22
N PHE A 20 11.83 9.52 -13.08
CA PHE A 20 11.68 8.64 -11.92
C PHE A 20 11.93 9.36 -10.58
N ALA A 21 12.99 10.17 -10.49
CA ALA A 21 13.27 10.96 -9.29
C ALA A 21 12.13 11.94 -8.94
N ALA A 22 11.49 12.55 -9.95
CA ALA A 22 10.34 13.42 -9.72
C ALA A 22 9.11 12.63 -9.27
N LEU A 23 8.93 11.41 -9.77
CA LEU A 23 7.87 10.50 -9.33
C LEU A 23 8.07 10.07 -7.87
N VAL A 24 9.30 9.67 -7.50
CA VAL A 24 9.64 9.35 -6.11
C VAL A 24 9.34 10.52 -5.18
N ARG A 25 9.75 11.74 -5.55
CA ARG A 25 9.44 12.95 -4.75
C ARG A 25 7.95 13.17 -4.59
N ARG A 26 7.15 12.95 -5.64
CA ARG A 26 5.69 13.04 -5.55
C ARG A 26 5.09 11.99 -4.62
N CYS A 27 5.59 10.76 -4.64
CA CYS A 27 5.16 9.72 -3.72
C CYS A 27 5.50 10.10 -2.26
N LEU A 28 6.70 10.59 -2.01
CA LEU A 28 7.10 11.03 -0.66
C LEU A 28 6.26 12.23 -0.18
N ALA A 29 6.03 13.23 -1.03
CA ALA A 29 5.17 14.37 -0.71
C ALA A 29 3.70 13.98 -0.45
N TRP A 30 3.22 12.90 -1.08
CA TRP A 30 1.91 12.31 -0.78
C TRP A 30 1.91 11.69 0.62
N ALA A 31 2.95 10.95 1.00
CA ALA A 31 3.06 10.32 2.31
C ALA A 31 3.25 11.32 3.48
N GLU A 32 3.65 12.57 3.20
CA GLU A 32 3.77 13.62 4.21
C GLU A 32 2.42 14.20 4.66
N GLN A 33 1.32 13.87 3.96
CA GLN A 33 -0.01 14.36 4.32
C GLN A 33 -0.56 13.61 5.55
N PRO A 34 -1.38 14.28 6.41
CA PRO A 34 -2.05 13.61 7.52
C PRO A 34 -2.85 12.39 7.07
N GLY A 35 -2.76 11.31 7.85
CA GLY A 35 -3.44 10.05 7.57
C GLY A 35 -2.92 9.29 6.35
N GLN A 36 -1.77 9.68 5.78
CA GLN A 36 -1.16 8.98 4.64
C GLN A 36 0.21 8.42 5.04
N GLN A 37 0.54 7.25 4.51
CA GLN A 37 1.85 6.64 4.71
C GLN A 37 2.18 5.70 3.55
N ILE A 38 3.47 5.54 3.27
CA ILE A 38 3.99 4.51 2.38
C ILE A 38 4.73 3.50 3.24
N VAL A 39 4.34 2.24 3.15
CA VAL A 39 4.94 1.11 3.88
C VAL A 39 5.47 0.10 2.88
N THR A 40 6.71 -0.31 3.03
CA THR A 40 7.43 -1.24 2.15
C THR A 40 7.57 -2.61 2.81
N LEU A 41 7.89 -3.63 2.01
CA LEU A 41 8.01 -5.01 2.50
C LEU A 41 8.99 -5.19 3.69
N VAL A 42 9.99 -4.30 3.78
CA VAL A 42 11.02 -4.30 4.82
C VAL A 42 10.63 -3.52 6.08
N ASP A 43 9.54 -2.76 6.05
CA ASP A 43 9.09 -1.99 7.20
C ASP A 43 8.39 -2.90 8.22
N ALA A 44 8.61 -2.59 9.50
CA ALA A 44 7.99 -3.34 10.60
C ALA A 44 6.45 -3.24 10.58
N GLY A 45 5.90 -2.12 10.08
CA GLY A 45 4.46 -1.89 9.94
C GLY A 45 3.83 -2.51 8.68
N TYR A 46 4.56 -3.34 7.92
CA TYR A 46 3.99 -4.03 6.76
C TYR A 46 3.05 -5.17 7.22
N PRO A 47 1.83 -5.28 6.68
CA PRO A 47 0.83 -6.22 7.20
C PRO A 47 1.28 -7.67 7.08
N ALA A 48 1.34 -8.39 8.20
CA ALA A 48 1.94 -9.72 8.26
C ALA A 48 1.29 -10.71 7.27
N LEU A 49 -0.05 -10.75 7.21
CA LEU A 49 -0.77 -11.65 6.31
C LEU A 49 -0.56 -11.32 4.82
N LEU A 50 -0.35 -10.05 4.47
CA LEU A 50 -0.01 -9.68 3.09
C LEU A 50 1.41 -10.13 2.73
N ARG A 51 2.33 -10.22 3.69
CA ARG A 51 3.70 -10.70 3.47
C ARG A 51 3.73 -12.18 3.07
N GLU A 52 2.72 -12.95 3.46
CA GLU A 52 2.64 -14.40 3.27
C GLU A 52 2.08 -14.84 1.90
N ILE A 53 1.51 -13.92 1.11
CA ILE A 53 0.99 -14.27 -0.22
C ILE A 53 2.13 -14.54 -1.21
N ALA A 54 1.85 -15.26 -2.30
CA ALA A 54 2.88 -15.72 -3.24
C ALA A 54 3.68 -14.59 -3.91
N ASP A 55 3.07 -13.41 -4.09
CA ASP A 55 3.69 -12.23 -4.69
C ASP A 55 3.30 -10.98 -3.88
N PRO A 56 3.94 -10.74 -2.72
CA PRO A 56 3.56 -9.67 -1.82
C PRO A 56 3.90 -8.30 -2.46
N PRO A 57 3.00 -7.31 -2.41
CA PRO A 57 3.27 -5.98 -2.95
C PRO A 57 4.53 -5.35 -2.33
N ALA A 58 5.45 -4.86 -3.16
CA ALA A 58 6.71 -4.27 -2.67
C ALA A 58 6.51 -3.02 -1.80
N ALA A 59 5.45 -2.25 -2.08
CA ALA A 59 5.05 -1.08 -1.32
C ALA A 59 3.53 -0.91 -1.29
N LEU A 60 3.02 -0.40 -0.17
CA LEU A 60 1.62 -0.09 0.06
C LEU A 60 1.47 1.41 0.32
N PHE A 61 0.51 2.02 -0.35
CA PHE A 61 0.10 3.41 -0.12
C PHE A 61 -1.16 3.38 0.73
N ILE A 62 -1.04 3.71 2.01
CA ILE A 62 -2.11 3.59 2.99
C ILE A 62 -2.65 4.98 3.30
N ARG A 63 -3.97 5.14 3.21
CA ARG A 63 -4.67 6.33 3.70
C ARG A 63 -5.70 5.91 4.75
N SER A 64 -5.48 6.29 5.99
CA SER A 64 -6.33 5.95 7.14
C SER A 64 -6.16 6.97 8.25
N GLU A 65 -7.27 7.31 8.92
CA GLU A 65 -7.26 8.08 10.17
C GLU A 65 -6.94 7.18 11.39
N ALA A 66 -6.97 5.86 11.21
CA ALA A 66 -6.71 4.83 12.22
C ALA A 66 -5.73 3.78 11.63
N PRO A 67 -4.42 4.07 11.60
CA PRO A 67 -3.42 3.20 10.98
C PRO A 67 -3.28 1.83 11.66
N GLU A 68 -3.57 1.74 12.95
CA GLU A 68 -3.51 0.51 13.76
C GLU A 68 -4.52 -0.57 13.31
N LEU A 69 -5.59 -0.19 12.59
CA LEU A 69 -6.58 -1.14 12.06
C LEU A 69 -5.98 -2.11 11.04
N VAL A 70 -4.86 -1.74 10.42
CA VAL A 70 -4.18 -2.56 9.41
C VAL A 70 -3.67 -3.88 10.02
N ASP A 71 -3.32 -3.87 11.30
CA ASP A 71 -2.82 -5.06 12.02
C ASP A 71 -3.92 -5.83 12.77
N MET A 72 -5.16 -5.34 12.75
CA MET A 72 -6.29 -6.07 13.33
C MET A 72 -6.71 -7.24 12.45
N PRO A 73 -7.39 -8.27 13.00
CA PRO A 73 -8.02 -9.30 12.19
C PRO A 73 -9.02 -8.70 11.20
N GLN A 74 -8.91 -9.06 9.91
CA GLN A 74 -9.75 -8.54 8.84
C GLN A 74 -10.53 -9.68 8.17
N LEU A 75 -11.77 -9.39 7.76
CA LEU A 75 -12.62 -10.31 7.02
C LEU A 75 -13.05 -9.66 5.69
N ALA A 76 -12.70 -10.28 4.58
CA ALA A 76 -13.09 -9.80 3.26
C ALA A 76 -14.52 -10.23 2.92
N ILE A 77 -15.39 -9.26 2.60
CA ILE A 77 -16.72 -9.51 2.03
C ILE A 77 -16.69 -9.09 0.56
N VAL A 78 -16.81 -10.06 -0.36
CA VAL A 78 -16.81 -9.84 -1.81
C VAL A 78 -18.07 -10.40 -2.45
N GLY A 79 -18.51 -9.80 -3.57
CA GLY A 79 -19.75 -10.21 -4.24
C GLY A 79 -19.96 -9.56 -5.60
N SER A 80 -21.15 -9.74 -6.19
CA SER A 80 -21.51 -9.15 -7.48
C SER A 80 -21.48 -7.61 -7.43
N ARG A 81 -20.97 -6.98 -8.49
CA ARG A 81 -21.09 -5.52 -8.72
C ARG A 81 -22.54 -5.06 -8.97
N LYS A 82 -23.43 -5.99 -9.30
CA LYS A 82 -24.88 -5.79 -9.46
C LYS A 82 -25.60 -6.83 -8.59
N PRO A 83 -25.61 -6.66 -7.26
CA PRO A 83 -26.27 -7.61 -6.37
C PRO A 83 -27.79 -7.53 -6.53
N THR A 84 -28.48 -8.63 -6.26
CA THR A 84 -29.92 -8.59 -6.02
C THR A 84 -30.20 -7.85 -4.70
N ALA A 85 -31.45 -7.42 -4.48
CA ALA A 85 -31.85 -6.82 -3.21
C ALA A 85 -31.55 -7.76 -2.03
N ASP A 86 -31.78 -9.06 -2.21
CA ASP A 86 -31.52 -10.10 -1.22
C ASP A 86 -30.02 -10.28 -0.95
N GLY A 87 -29.20 -10.26 -2.01
CA GLY A 87 -27.74 -10.33 -1.88
C GLY A 87 -27.14 -9.15 -1.11
N ARG A 88 -27.67 -7.93 -1.32
CA ARG A 88 -27.26 -6.76 -0.51
C ARG A 88 -27.66 -6.94 0.96
N ARG A 89 -28.90 -7.34 1.24
CA ARG A 89 -29.38 -7.52 2.63
C ARG A 89 -28.61 -8.60 3.37
N LEU A 90 -28.16 -9.65 2.69
CA LEU A 90 -27.32 -10.67 3.29
C LEU A 90 -25.94 -10.12 3.66
N ALA A 91 -25.29 -9.37 2.75
CA ALA A 91 -23.97 -8.78 3.01
C ALA A 91 -23.99 -7.74 4.16
N GLU A 92 -25.09 -7.01 4.33
CA GLU A 92 -25.27 -6.05 5.44
C GLU A 92 -25.50 -6.73 6.81
N ARG A 93 -25.94 -8.00 6.82
CA ARG A 93 -26.27 -8.76 8.04
C ARG A 93 -25.16 -9.71 8.51
N PHE A 94 -24.16 -9.94 7.68
CA PHE A 94 -23.04 -10.82 7.97
C PHE A 94 -22.06 -10.12 8.91
#